data_AF-A0A3S5BDR9-F1
#
_entry.id   AF-A0A3S5BDR9-F1
#
_cell.length_a   1.000
_cell.length_b   1.000
_cell.length_c   1.000
_cell.angle_alpha   90.00
_cell.angle_beta   90.00
_cell.angle_gamma   90.00
#
_symmetry.space_group_name_H-M   'P 1'
#
loop_
_entity.id
_entity.type
_entity.pdbx_description
1 polymer ?
#
loop_
_entity_poly.entity_id
_entity_poly.type
_entity_poly.pdbx_seq_one_letter_code
_entity_poly.pdbx_strand_id
1 'polypeptide(L)'
;MLDDVFDHASNDADDLFLGSREWDRRIYEANLSGQRDGLSDFNLSLAQASYKEGFALGWNATYEIAFLKGRLSALIHSTKSQISVYKIISELANVAREIEASIIQQDPLKYSRSLLELSEINRTSFKLLNEIKLSE
;
A
#
# COMPACT_ATOMS: atom_id res chain seq x y z
N MET A 1 7.57 42.18 -70.90
CA MET A 1 8.30 41.80 -69.69
C MET A 1 7.25 41.23 -68.74
N LEU A 2 6.88 39.97 -68.96
CA LEU A 2 6.17 39.17 -67.96
C LEU A 2 7.29 38.52 -67.19
N ASP A 3 7.62 39.09 -66.03
CA ASP A 3 8.48 38.43 -65.07
C ASP A 3 7.66 37.26 -64.49
N ASP A 4 8.26 36.08 -64.44
CA ASP A 4 7.60 34.82 -64.13
C ASP A 4 7.05 34.81 -62.69
N VAL A 5 5.78 35.20 -62.53
CA VAL A 5 5.03 35.09 -61.27
C VAL A 5 4.74 33.62 -60.91
N PHE A 6 5.07 32.67 -61.80
CA PHE A 6 4.85 31.23 -61.61
C PHE A 6 6.10 30.42 -61.25
N ASP A 7 7.28 31.04 -61.15
CA ASP A 7 8.51 30.34 -60.72
C ASP A 7 8.51 29.97 -59.23
N HIS A 8 7.51 30.42 -58.46
CA HIS A 8 7.31 30.03 -57.06
C HIS A 8 6.47 28.75 -56.87
N ALA A 9 5.80 28.24 -57.92
CA ALA A 9 4.94 27.06 -57.80
C ALA A 9 5.72 25.76 -57.55
N SER A 10 7.01 25.71 -57.88
CA SER A 10 7.89 24.56 -57.61
C SER A 10 8.35 24.50 -56.14
N ASN A 11 8.53 25.66 -55.49
CA ASN A 11 8.91 25.74 -54.08
C ASN A 11 7.73 25.45 -53.13
N ASP A 12 6.51 25.81 -53.51
CA ASP A 12 5.32 25.58 -52.66
C ASP A 12 5.05 24.09 -52.40
N ALA A 13 5.34 23.22 -53.38
CA ALA A 13 5.17 21.77 -53.23
C ALA A 13 6.21 21.15 -52.28
N ASP A 14 7.45 21.62 -52.36
CA ASP A 14 8.54 21.16 -51.48
C ASP A 14 8.35 21.67 -50.04
N ASP A 15 7.91 22.92 -49.87
CA ASP A 15 7.58 23.49 -48.56
C ASP A 15 6.37 22.78 -47.93
N LEU A 16 5.35 22.44 -48.72
CA LEU A 16 4.20 21.65 -48.25
C LEU A 16 4.62 20.23 -47.86
N PHE A 17 5.52 19.60 -48.62
CA PHE A 17 6.06 18.28 -48.30
C PHE A 17 6.90 18.29 -47.01
N LEU A 18 7.76 19.30 -46.84
CA LEU A 18 8.53 19.52 -45.62
C LEU A 18 7.62 19.77 -44.41
N GLY A 19 6.57 20.59 -44.60
CA GLY A 19 5.54 20.85 -43.59
C GLY A 19 4.80 19.57 -43.17
N SER A 20 4.41 18.74 -44.14
CA SER A 20 3.77 17.45 -43.88
C SER A 20 4.70 16.51 -43.10
N ARG A 21 5.97 16.41 -43.49
CA ARG A 21 6.94 15.55 -42.80
C ARG A 21 7.21 16.00 -41.37
N GLU A 22 7.32 17.31 -41.15
CA GLU A 22 7.52 17.90 -39.83
C GLU A 22 6.26 17.73 -38.95
N TRP A 23 5.07 17.83 -39.55
CA TRP A 23 3.82 17.51 -38.88
C TRP A 23 3.77 16.05 -38.42
N ASP A 24 4.09 15.10 -39.31
CA ASP A 24 4.14 13.68 -38.98
C ASP A 24 5.16 13.38 -37.87
N ARG A 25 6.33 14.02 -37.92
CA ARG A 25 7.34 13.93 -36.85
C ARG A 25 6.78 14.41 -35.52
N ARG A 26 6.11 15.55 -35.48
CA ARG A 26 5.52 16.10 -34.25
C ARG A 26 4.39 15.23 -33.70
N ILE A 27 3.54 14.68 -34.58
CA ILE A 27 2.50 13.73 -34.18
C ILE A 27 3.11 12.46 -33.59
N TYR A 28 4.16 11.92 -34.22
CA TYR A 28 4.89 10.78 -33.68
C TYR A 28 5.49 11.06 -32.30
N GLU A 29 6.13 12.22 -32.13
CA GLU A 29 6.71 12.64 -30.84
C GLU A 29 5.65 12.84 -29.76
N ALA A 30 4.52 13.48 -30.10
CA ALA A 30 3.40 13.66 -29.18
C ALA A 30 2.80 12.32 -28.74
N ASN A 31 2.62 11.37 -29.66
CA ASN A 31 2.15 10.03 -29.35
C ASN A 31 3.12 9.29 -28.42
N LEU A 32 4.42 9.37 -28.70
CA LEU A 32 5.45 8.73 -27.91
C LEU A 32 5.56 9.35 -26.50
N SER A 33 5.39 10.67 -26.38
CA SER A 33 5.26 11.34 -25.08
C SER A 33 4.02 10.86 -24.33
N GLY A 34 2.85 10.87 -24.97
CA GLY A 34 1.60 10.43 -24.35
C GLY A 34 1.65 8.97 -23.86
N GLN A 35 2.31 8.08 -24.61
CA GLN A 35 2.54 6.69 -24.16
C GLN A 35 3.45 6.62 -22.93
N ARG A 36 4.53 7.42 -22.88
CA ARG A 36 5.44 7.47 -21.74
C ARG A 36 4.75 8.02 -20.49
N ASP A 37 4.01 9.11 -20.65
CA ASP A 37 3.26 9.74 -19.56
C ASP A 37 2.19 8.77 -19.02
N GLY A 38 1.43 8.13 -19.91
CA GLY A 38 0.45 7.12 -19.53
C GLY A 38 1.06 5.92 -18.78
N LEU A 39 2.23 5.43 -19.20
CA LEU A 39 2.95 4.37 -18.49
C LEU A 39 3.46 4.84 -17.11
N SER A 40 3.95 6.07 -17.03
CA SER A 40 4.39 6.68 -15.77
C SER A 40 3.25 6.80 -14.77
N ASP A 41 2.10 7.33 -15.21
CA ASP A 41 0.90 7.50 -14.38
C ASP A 41 0.33 6.16 -13.92
N PHE A 42 0.34 5.15 -14.80
CA PHE A 42 -0.06 3.80 -14.44
C PHE A 42 0.85 3.22 -13.34
N ASN A 43 2.17 3.32 -13.50
CA ASN A 43 3.13 2.83 -12.51
C ASN A 43 2.99 3.55 -11.17
N LEU A 44 2.77 4.87 -11.19
CA LEU A 44 2.51 5.64 -9.98
C LEU A 44 1.23 5.19 -9.29
N SER A 45 0.16 4.97 -10.05
CA SER A 45 -1.12 4.48 -9.52
C SER A 45 -0.98 3.11 -8.87
N LEU A 46 -0.23 2.20 -9.51
CA LEU A 46 0.08 0.88 -8.96
C LEU A 46 0.87 0.99 -7.65
N ALA A 47 1.92 1.82 -7.62
CA ALA A 47 2.73 2.05 -6.42
C ALA A 47 1.88 2.62 -5.26
N GLN A 48 0.98 3.57 -5.55
CA GLN A 48 0.06 4.12 -4.55
C GLN A 48 -0.93 3.06 -4.04
N ALA A 49 -1.45 2.19 -4.91
CA ALA A 49 -2.33 1.11 -4.50
C ALA A 49 -1.63 0.13 -3.56
N SER A 50 -0.42 -0.33 -3.92
CA SER A 50 0.39 -1.20 -3.07
C SER A 50 0.77 -0.54 -1.74
N TYR A 51 1.09 0.75 -1.75
CA TYR A 51 1.34 1.50 -0.52
C TYR A 51 0.12 1.54 0.40
N LYS A 52 -1.07 1.85 -0.14
CA LYS A 52 -2.32 1.90 0.62
C LYS A 52 -2.65 0.55 1.25
N GLU A 53 -2.45 -0.53 0.50
CA GLU A 53 -2.66 -1.89 1.00
C GLU A 53 -1.68 -2.22 2.13
N GLY A 54 -0.38 -2.02 1.92
CA GLY A 54 0.63 -2.26 2.96
C GLY A 54 0.40 -1.41 4.21
N PHE A 55 0.02 -0.14 4.05
CA PHE A 55 -0.35 0.74 5.15
C PHE A 55 -1.55 0.21 5.93
N ALA A 56 -2.62 -0.21 5.23
CA ALA A 56 -3.81 -0.76 5.88
C ALA A 56 -3.49 -2.05 6.67
N LEU A 57 -2.69 -2.95 6.10
CA LEU A 57 -2.26 -4.19 6.76
C LEU A 57 -1.44 -3.90 8.02
N GLY A 58 -0.46 -3.00 7.95
CA GLY A 58 0.37 -2.64 9.10
C GLY A 58 -0.40 -1.87 10.17
N TRP A 59 -1.26 -0.93 9.76
CA TRP A 59 -2.04 -0.09 10.67
C TRP A 59 -3.02 -0.92 11.51
N ASN A 60 -3.83 -1.77 10.86
CA ASN A 60 -4.85 -2.56 11.55
C ASN A 60 -4.24 -3.50 12.60
N ALA A 61 -3.17 -4.21 12.24
CA ALA A 61 -2.49 -5.11 13.17
C ALA A 61 -1.87 -4.34 14.35
N THR A 62 -1.21 -3.21 14.07
CA THR A 62 -0.59 -2.38 15.11
C THR A 62 -1.61 -1.81 16.08
N TYR A 63 -2.75 -1.34 15.56
CA TYR A 63 -3.87 -0.86 16.37
C TYR A 63 -4.40 -1.94 17.31
N GLU A 64 -4.67 -3.15 16.80
CA GLU A 64 -5.18 -4.25 17.62
C GLU A 64 -4.18 -4.70 18.69
N ILE A 65 -2.89 -4.80 18.34
CA ILE A 65 -1.83 -5.11 19.30
C ILE A 65 -1.74 -4.05 20.40
N ALA A 66 -1.77 -2.76 20.04
CA ALA A 66 -1.70 -1.67 21.00
C ALA A 66 -2.90 -1.67 21.95
N PHE A 67 -4.10 -1.88 21.41
CA PHE A 67 -5.32 -2.00 22.19
C PHE A 67 -5.26 -3.17 23.18
N LEU A 68 -4.84 -4.34 22.71
CA LEU A 68 -4.68 -5.54 23.56
C LEU A 68 -3.64 -5.34 24.65
N LYS A 69 -2.49 -4.73 24.33
CA LYS A 69 -1.46 -4.38 25.32
C LYS A 69 -2.05 -3.48 26.41
N GLY A 70 -2.73 -2.40 26.04
CA GLY A 70 -3.34 -1.49 27.01
C GLY A 70 -4.35 -2.19 27.92
N ARG A 71 -5.22 -3.03 27.35
CA ARG A 71 -6.19 -3.81 28.12
C ARG A 71 -5.52 -4.79 29.08
N LEU A 72 -4.51 -5.53 28.63
CA LEU A 72 -3.79 -6.51 29.46
C LEU A 72 -3.01 -5.81 30.57
N SER A 73 -2.38 -4.67 30.30
CA SER A 73 -1.71 -3.86 31.32
C SER A 73 -2.66 -3.40 32.41
N ALA A 74 -3.88 -2.96 32.06
CA ALA A 74 -4.89 -2.64 33.05
C ALA A 74 -5.31 -3.89 33.87
N LEU A 75 -5.48 -5.03 33.20
CA LEU A 75 -5.88 -6.29 33.84
C LEU A 75 -4.85 -6.82 34.85
N ILE A 76 -3.54 -6.66 34.61
CA ILE A 76 -2.49 -7.11 35.55
C ILE A 76 -2.75 -6.56 36.95
N HIS A 77 -3.09 -5.28 37.05
CA HIS A 77 -3.24 -4.60 38.33
C HIS A 77 -4.61 -4.86 38.99
N SER A 78 -5.59 -5.33 38.22
CA SER A 78 -6.95 -5.57 38.72
C SER A 78 -7.26 -7.04 38.99
N THR A 79 -6.33 -7.97 38.72
CA THR A 79 -6.57 -9.41 38.87
C THR A 79 -5.62 -10.09 39.84
N LYS A 80 -6.10 -11.15 40.50
CA LYS A 80 -5.28 -12.11 41.26
C LYS A 80 -4.50 -13.06 40.32
N SER A 81 -4.96 -13.22 39.08
CA SER A 81 -4.37 -14.13 38.07
C SER A 81 -3.25 -13.48 37.24
N GLN A 82 -2.35 -12.74 37.88
CA GLN A 82 -1.32 -11.93 37.19
C GLN A 82 -0.43 -12.77 36.27
N ILE A 83 -0.07 -13.99 36.69
CA ILE A 83 0.77 -14.92 35.92
C ILE A 83 0.14 -15.23 34.56
N SER A 84 -1.17 -15.50 34.51
CA SER A 84 -1.90 -15.75 33.27
C SER A 84 -1.90 -14.54 32.36
N VAL A 85 -2.03 -13.33 32.91
CA VAL A 85 -1.97 -12.09 32.13
C VAL A 85 -0.57 -11.87 31.55
N TYR A 86 0.49 -12.08 32.34
CA TYR A 86 1.88 -11.98 31.85
C TYR A 86 2.18 -12.97 30.74
N LYS A 87 1.63 -14.19 30.83
CA LYS A 87 1.75 -15.18 29.75
C LYS A 87 1.13 -14.67 28.45
N ILE A 88 -0.10 -14.14 28.51
CA ILE A 88 -0.78 -13.59 27.32
C ILE A 88 -0.03 -12.39 26.75
N ILE A 89 0.54 -11.52 27.60
CA ILE A 89 1.37 -10.40 27.13
C ILE A 89 2.62 -10.87 26.38
N SER A 90 3.27 -11.93 26.87
CA SER A 90 4.42 -12.53 26.21
C SER A 90 4.04 -13.14 24.86
N GLU A 91 2.93 -13.87 24.79
CA GLU A 91 2.38 -14.41 23.54
C GLU A 91 2.07 -13.29 22.53
N LEU A 92 1.41 -12.21 22.98
CA LEU A 92 1.13 -11.04 22.16
C LEU A 92 2.41 -10.37 21.64
N ALA A 93 3.47 -10.31 22.43
CA ALA A 93 4.75 -9.77 22.01
C ALA A 93 5.45 -10.65 20.96
N ASN A 94 5.25 -11.97 21.00
CA ASN A 94 5.75 -12.87 19.97
C ASN A 94 4.98 -12.68 18.66
N VAL A 95 3.64 -12.72 18.71
CA VAL A 95 2.78 -12.52 17.54
C VAL A 95 3.04 -11.16 16.88
N ALA A 96 3.24 -10.10 17.67
CA ALA A 96 3.59 -8.78 17.15
C ALA A 96 4.88 -8.80 16.31
N ARG A 97 5.92 -9.50 16.79
CA ARG A 97 7.19 -9.65 16.05
C ARG A 97 7.03 -10.49 14.79
N GLU A 98 6.17 -11.51 14.82
CA GLU A 98 5.90 -12.33 13.64
C GLU A 98 5.13 -11.57 12.56
N ILE A 99 4.15 -10.76 12.96
CA ILE A 99 3.43 -9.86 12.06
C ILE A 99 4.40 -8.89 11.40
N GLU A 100 5.24 -8.21 12.19
CA GLU A 100 6.26 -7.29 11.65
C GLU A 100 7.20 -8.00 10.67
N ALA A 101 7.71 -9.18 11.05
CA ALA A 101 8.58 -9.97 10.19
C ALA A 101 7.88 -10.41 8.89
N SER A 102 6.61 -10.81 8.94
CA SER A 102 5.85 -11.23 7.76
C SER A 102 5.57 -10.08 6.79
N ILE A 103 5.34 -8.86 7.30
CA ILE A 103 5.20 -7.66 6.46
C ILE A 103 6.53 -7.35 5.77
N ILE A 104 7.65 -7.37 6.51
CA ILE A 104 8.99 -7.12 5.95
C ILE A 104 9.35 -8.18 4.89
N GLN A 105 9.03 -9.44 5.16
CA GLN A 105 9.29 -10.56 4.25
C GLN A 105 8.30 -10.65 3.08
N GLN A 106 7.23 -9.84 3.10
CA GLN A 106 6.12 -9.92 2.15
C GLN A 106 5.52 -11.33 2.07
N ASP A 107 5.39 -12.02 3.21
CA ASP A 107 4.83 -13.36 3.32
C ASP A 107 3.35 -13.31 3.77
N PRO A 108 2.38 -13.35 2.84
CA PRO A 108 0.96 -13.20 3.17
C PRO A 108 0.40 -14.39 3.95
N LEU A 109 0.97 -15.60 3.80
CA LEU A 109 0.52 -16.79 4.51
C LEU A 109 0.91 -16.72 5.98
N LYS A 110 2.16 -16.32 6.25
CA LYS A 110 2.64 -16.11 7.61
C LYS A 110 1.89 -14.96 8.28
N TYR A 111 1.69 -13.84 7.57
CA TYR A 111 0.89 -12.71 8.07
C TYR A 111 -0.53 -13.15 8.46
N SER A 112 -1.21 -13.90 7.59
CA SER A 112 -2.57 -14.39 7.86
C SER A 112 -2.64 -15.33 9.06
N ARG A 113 -1.63 -16.19 9.25
CA ARG A 113 -1.54 -17.06 10.44
C ARG A 113 -1.35 -16.26 11.72
N SER A 114 -0.43 -15.30 11.72
CA SER A 114 -0.20 -14.45 12.90
C SER A 114 -1.42 -13.57 13.22
N LEU A 115 -2.24 -13.17 12.24
CA LEU A 115 -3.52 -12.52 12.49
C LEU A 115 -4.56 -13.44 13.15
N LEU A 116 -4.60 -14.73 12.79
CA LEU A 116 -5.47 -15.70 13.46
C LEU A 116 -5.04 -15.88 14.92
N GLU A 117 -3.74 -15.99 15.18
CA GLU A 117 -3.20 -16.07 16.54
C GLU A 117 -3.51 -14.80 17.35
N LEU A 118 -3.42 -13.62 16.73
CA LEU A 118 -3.81 -12.36 17.36
C LEU A 118 -5.29 -12.36 17.78
N SER A 119 -6.17 -12.87 16.91
CA SER A 119 -7.61 -13.03 17.20
C SER A 119 -7.86 -14.01 18.35
N GLU A 120 -7.11 -15.11 18.42
CA GLU A 120 -7.19 -16.07 19.52
C GLU A 120 -6.73 -15.48 20.86
N ILE A 121 -5.66 -14.69 20.85
CA ILE A 121 -5.19 -13.92 22.01
C ILE A 121 -6.26 -12.92 22.45
N ASN A 122 -6.89 -12.22 21.51
CA ASN A 122 -7.97 -11.29 21.79
C ASN A 122 -9.16 -12.00 22.47
N ARG A 123 -9.57 -13.16 21.93
CA ARG A 123 -10.63 -13.99 22.52
C ARG A 123 -10.29 -14.48 23.92
N THR A 124 -9.05 -14.93 24.13
CA THR A 124 -8.58 -15.46 25.42
C THR A 124 -8.53 -14.37 26.48
N SER A 125 -8.00 -13.19 26.14
CA SER A 125 -7.99 -12.05 27.05
C SER A 125 -9.40 -11.54 27.38
N PHE A 126 -10.36 -11.65 26.47
CA PHE A 126 -11.76 -11.34 26.74
C PHE A 126 -12.41 -12.33 27.73
N LYS A 127 -12.13 -13.62 27.58
CA LYS A 127 -12.61 -14.64 28.54
C LYS A 127 -12.07 -14.37 29.94
N LEU A 128 -10.77 -14.09 30.06
CA LEU A 128 -10.14 -13.76 31.34
C LEU A 128 -10.80 -12.54 32.00
N LEU A 129 -11.11 -11.50 31.22
CA LEU A 129 -11.80 -10.31 31.72
C LEU A 129 -13.20 -10.63 32.27
N ASN A 130 -13.93 -11.53 31.61
CA ASN A 130 -15.25 -11.97 32.07
C ASN A 130 -15.17 -12.85 33.32
N GLU A 131 -14.17 -13.73 33.42
CA GLU A 131 -13.94 -14.56 34.61
C GLU A 131 -13.64 -13.70 35.84
N ILE A 132 -12.88 -12.62 35.67
CA ILE A 132 -12.58 -11.66 36.75
C ILE A 132 -13.85 -10.96 37.23
N LYS A 133 -14.67 -10.44 36.31
CA LYS A 133 -15.95 -9.77 36.66
C LYS A 133 -16.95 -10.67 37.37
N LEU A 134 -16.90 -11.98 37.15
CA LEU A 134 -17.78 -12.96 37.80
C LEU A 134 -17.27 -13.40 39.18
N SER A 135 -16.04 -13.05 39.53
CA SER A 135 -15.38 -13.41 40.79
C SER A 135 -15.34 -12.30 41.84
N GLU A 136 -15.79 -11.10 41.47
CA GLU A 136 -16.07 -9.94 42.35
C GLU A 136 -17.53 -9.98 42.84
#